data_AF-A0A2I0EX93-F1
#
_entry.id   AF-A0A2I0EX93-F1
#
_cell.length_a   1.000
_cell.length_b   1.000
_cell.length_c   1.000
_cell.angle_alpha   90.00
_cell.angle_beta   90.00
_cell.angle_gamma   90.00
#
_symmetry.space_group_name_H-M   'P 1'
#
loop_
_entity.id
_entity.type
_entity.pdbx_description
1 polymer ?
#
loop_
_entity_poly.entity_id
_entity_poly.type
_entity_poly.pdbx_seq_one_letter_code
_entity_poly.pdbx_strand_id
1 'polypeptide(L)'
;MLQDKRLPHNGKEGLLYGSLIVTMTVLLMTSYSVLLHADHFTMETMWMILKIMPVMWIIAMVLEGTVFGRIADSLTGKLTKHSSSFHKKILLRIVFTVIGMSVAMTFIGDLVANGLHGEIFSNWLANWPRNFIIVLLAESLLIQPLARLAMVKLHESKDRKTAIAQ
;
A
#
# COMPACT_ATOMS: atom_id res chain seq x y z
N MET A 1 -19.35 -6.31 20.43
CA MET A 1 -17.92 -6.11 20.11
C MET A 1 -17.78 -4.66 19.66
N LEU A 2 -17.10 -3.81 20.42
CA LEU A 2 -16.86 -2.41 20.02
C LEU A 2 -16.02 -2.44 18.73
N GLN A 3 -16.66 -2.11 17.59
CA GLN A 3 -15.97 -2.01 16.31
C GLN A 3 -14.93 -0.89 16.41
N ASP A 4 -13.66 -1.21 16.19
CA ASP A 4 -12.57 -0.24 16.30
C ASP A 4 -12.71 0.80 15.19
N LYS A 5 -12.92 2.07 15.57
CA LYS A 5 -13.09 3.19 14.65
C LYS A 5 -11.87 3.44 13.74
N ARG A 6 -10.73 2.81 14.00
CA ARG A 6 -9.49 2.97 13.23
C ARG A 6 -9.41 2.05 12.02
N LEU A 7 -10.28 1.04 11.94
CA LEU A 7 -10.30 0.05 10.87
C LEU A 7 -11.57 0.20 10.02
N PRO A 8 -11.52 -0.13 8.72
CA PRO A 8 -12.72 -0.16 7.88
C PRO A 8 -13.70 -1.22 8.39
N HIS A 9 -14.98 -0.86 8.57
CA HIS A 9 -16.04 -1.76 9.01
C HIS A 9 -16.73 -2.44 7.82
N ASN A 10 -16.69 -1.81 6.65
CA ASN A 10 -17.36 -2.30 5.43
C ASN A 10 -16.40 -2.38 4.23
N GLY A 11 -16.74 -3.21 3.22
CA GLY A 11 -15.95 -3.32 1.99
C GLY A 11 -15.74 -1.99 1.25
N LYS A 12 -16.71 -1.07 1.32
CA LYS A 12 -16.59 0.29 0.77
C LYS A 12 -15.53 1.13 1.52
N GLU A 13 -15.47 1.01 2.84
CA GLU A 13 -14.45 1.67 3.65
C GLU A 13 -13.09 1.02 3.46
N GLY A 14 -13.05 -0.31 3.27
CA GLY A 14 -11.83 -1.03 2.91
C GLY A 14 -11.24 -0.56 1.59
N LEU A 15 -12.10 -0.34 0.58
CA LEU A 15 -11.68 0.24 -0.70
C LEU A 15 -11.14 1.66 -0.53
N LEU A 16 -11.82 2.52 0.24
CA LEU A 16 -11.33 3.86 0.54
C LEU A 16 -10.00 3.83 1.29
N TYR A 17 -9.87 2.97 2.29
CA TYR A 17 -8.66 2.78 3.07
C TYR A 17 -7.47 2.36 2.19
N GLY A 18 -7.65 1.32 1.38
CA GLY A 18 -6.65 0.87 0.41
C GLY A 18 -6.32 1.95 -0.61
N SER A 19 -7.33 2.63 -1.17
CA SER A 19 -7.11 3.68 -2.16
C SER A 19 -6.24 4.83 -1.64
N LEU A 20 -6.41 5.21 -0.37
CA LEU A 20 -5.60 6.25 0.25
C LEU A 20 -4.14 5.79 0.42
N ILE A 21 -3.93 4.56 0.90
CA ILE A 21 -2.61 3.97 1.10
C ILE A 21 -1.88 3.82 -0.24
N VAL A 22 -2.53 3.21 -1.23
CA VAL A 22 -1.95 3.01 -2.56
C VAL A 22 -1.64 4.35 -3.22
N THR A 23 -2.54 5.33 -3.12
CA THR A 23 -2.28 6.67 -3.69
C THR A 23 -1.06 7.33 -3.06
N MET A 24 -0.97 7.36 -1.73
CA MET A 24 0.21 7.94 -1.06
C MET A 24 1.50 7.19 -1.39
N THR A 25 1.44 5.86 -1.45
CA THR A 25 2.61 5.01 -1.75
C THR A 25 3.08 5.21 -3.19
N VAL A 26 2.16 5.23 -4.16
CA VAL A 26 2.48 5.46 -5.57
C VAL A 26 3.05 6.86 -5.77
N LEU A 27 2.49 7.88 -5.12
CA LEU A 27 3.04 9.24 -5.17
C LEU A 27 4.46 9.29 -4.62
N LEU A 28 4.70 8.71 -3.44
CA LEU A 28 6.03 8.66 -2.81
C LEU A 28 7.05 7.93 -3.68
N MET A 29 6.71 6.73 -4.16
CA MET A 29 7.60 5.92 -5.00
C MET A 29 7.87 6.58 -6.35
N THR A 30 6.85 7.23 -6.94
CA THR A 30 7.02 7.98 -8.17
C THR A 30 7.99 9.15 -7.97
N SER A 31 7.76 9.99 -6.96
CA SER A 31 8.67 11.10 -6.65
C SER A 31 10.09 10.61 -6.38
N TYR A 32 10.24 9.52 -5.63
CA TYR A 32 11.53 8.92 -5.34
C TYR A 32 12.23 8.37 -6.58
N SER A 33 11.50 7.66 -7.44
CA SER A 33 12.04 7.08 -8.68
C SER A 33 12.53 8.18 -9.63
N VAL A 34 11.77 9.27 -9.75
CA VAL A 34 12.17 10.44 -10.54
C VAL A 34 13.42 11.07 -9.94
N LEU A 35 13.48 11.25 -8.62
CA LEU A 35 14.65 11.86 -7.97
C LEU A 35 15.93 11.02 -8.14
N LEU A 36 15.82 9.69 -8.18
CA LEU A 36 16.94 8.79 -8.38
C LEU A 36 17.42 8.65 -9.83
N HIS A 37 16.50 8.63 -10.80
CA HIS A 37 16.82 8.33 -12.19
C HIS A 37 16.91 9.57 -13.08
N ALA A 38 16.42 10.72 -12.61
CA ALA A 38 16.54 11.97 -13.35
C ALA A 38 17.86 12.67 -12.99
N ASP A 39 18.93 12.38 -13.73
CA ASP A 39 20.03 13.35 -13.90
C ASP A 39 19.52 14.60 -14.67
N HIS A 40 18.53 14.41 -15.54
CA HIS A 40 17.80 15.45 -16.25
C HIS A 40 16.28 15.20 -16.17
N PHE A 41 15.54 16.18 -15.65
CA PHE A 41 14.07 16.14 -15.52
C PHE A 41 13.42 16.41 -16.88
N THR A 42 13.51 15.45 -17.81
CA THR A 42 12.93 15.59 -19.15
C THR A 42 11.42 15.40 -19.10
N MET A 43 10.69 16.21 -19.87
CA MET A 43 9.23 16.12 -19.97
C MET A 43 8.75 14.74 -20.44
N GLU A 44 9.53 14.04 -21.26
CA GLU A 44 9.22 12.70 -21.75
C GLU A 44 9.16 11.65 -20.63
N THR A 45 10.14 11.65 -19.73
CA THR A 45 10.18 10.75 -18.56
C THR A 45 8.98 11.01 -17.64
N MET A 46 8.62 12.28 -17.44
CA MET A 46 7.46 12.65 -16.62
C MET A 46 6.15 12.18 -17.27
N TRP A 47 6.01 12.32 -18.59
CA TRP A 47 4.84 11.81 -19.33
C TRP A 47 4.73 10.29 -19.32
N MET A 48 5.85 9.57 -19.44
CA MET A 48 5.87 8.12 -19.36
C MET A 48 5.41 7.64 -17.98
N ILE A 49 5.97 8.21 -16.92
CA ILE A 49 5.61 7.89 -15.55
C ILE A 49 4.14 8.23 -15.28
N LEU A 50 3.66 9.38 -15.73
CA LEU A 50 2.27 9.80 -15.56
C LEU A 50 1.28 8.85 -16.26
N LYS A 51 1.66 8.26 -17.40
CA LYS A 51 0.85 7.25 -18.09
C LYS A 51 0.85 5.89 -17.38
N ILE A 52 2.00 5.46 -16.85
CA ILE A 52 2.13 4.17 -16.17
C ILE A 52 1.53 4.19 -14.76
N MET A 53 1.60 5.34 -14.08
CA MET A 53 1.10 5.54 -12.71
C MET A 53 -0.35 5.04 -12.48
N PRO A 54 -1.37 5.43 -13.27
CA PRO A 54 -2.74 4.96 -13.06
C PRO A 54 -2.88 3.45 -13.29
N VAL A 55 -2.11 2.87 -14.23
CA VAL A 55 -2.11 1.41 -14.47
C VAL A 55 -1.56 0.69 -13.25
N MET A 56 -0.40 1.12 -12.74
CA MET A 56 0.20 0.54 -11.55
C MET A 56 -0.68 0.70 -10.31
N TRP A 57 -1.38 1.82 -10.18
CA TRP A 57 -2.34 2.07 -9.10
C TRP A 57 -3.51 1.08 -9.14
N ILE A 58 -4.10 0.83 -10.30
CA ILE A 58 -5.19 -0.15 -10.45
C ILE A 58 -4.70 -1.55 -10.10
N ILE A 59 -3.54 -1.95 -10.60
CA ILE A 59 -2.94 -3.26 -10.31
C ILE A 59 -2.69 -3.41 -8.81
N ALA A 60 -2.12 -2.40 -8.16
CA ALA A 60 -1.87 -2.41 -6.73
C ALA A 60 -3.17 -2.57 -5.92
N MET A 61 -4.21 -1.82 -6.26
CA MET A 61 -5.52 -1.92 -5.60
C MET A 61 -6.13 -3.32 -5.72
N VAL A 62 -6.04 -3.94 -6.89
CA VAL A 62 -6.56 -5.30 -7.12
C VAL A 62 -5.74 -6.33 -6.33
N LEU A 63 -4.41 -6.27 -6.43
CA LEU A 63 -3.53 -7.23 -5.76
C LEU A 63 -3.63 -7.14 -4.24
N GLU A 64 -3.63 -5.92 -3.69
CA GLU A 64 -3.76 -5.71 -2.25
C GLU A 64 -5.12 -6.20 -1.75
N GLY A 65 -6.21 -5.80 -2.40
CA GLY A 65 -7.56 -6.14 -1.96
C GLY A 65 -7.91 -7.62 -2.08
N THR A 66 -7.38 -8.32 -3.09
CA THR A 66 -7.77 -9.71 -3.41
C THR A 66 -6.78 -10.75 -2.94
N VAL A 67 -5.47 -10.49 -3.05
CA VAL A 67 -4.41 -11.47 -2.81
C VAL A 67 -3.71 -11.17 -1.49
N PHE A 68 -3.01 -10.05 -1.40
CA PHE A 68 -2.08 -9.80 -0.30
C PHE A 68 -2.78 -9.45 1.00
N GLY A 69 -3.91 -8.74 0.97
CA GLY A 69 -4.72 -8.49 2.17
C GLY A 69 -5.21 -9.78 2.81
N ARG A 70 -5.69 -10.74 1.99
CA ARG A 70 -6.15 -12.06 2.49
C ARG A 70 -5.01 -12.92 3.02
N ILE A 71 -3.87 -12.92 2.32
CA ILE A 71 -2.66 -13.63 2.76
C ILE A 71 -2.17 -13.06 4.10
N ALA A 72 -2.08 -11.73 4.22
CA ALA A 72 -1.63 -11.07 5.44
C ALA A 72 -2.58 -11.34 6.62
N ASP A 73 -3.89 -11.32 6.40
CA ASP A 73 -4.89 -11.68 7.43
C ASP A 73 -4.73 -13.13 7.88
N SER A 74 -4.54 -14.07 6.96
CA SER A 74 -4.34 -15.48 7.26
C SER A 74 -3.04 -15.74 8.04
N LEU A 75 -1.92 -15.15 7.58
CA LEU A 75 -0.61 -15.28 8.22
C LEU A 75 -0.60 -14.65 9.61
N THR A 76 -1.17 -13.46 9.73
CA THR A 76 -1.28 -12.75 11.02
C THR A 76 -2.14 -13.54 11.99
N GLY A 77 -3.28 -14.07 11.54
CA GLY A 77 -4.18 -14.90 12.35
C GLY A 77 -3.52 -16.18 12.85
N LYS A 78 -2.67 -16.83 12.04
CA LYS A 78 -1.90 -18.00 12.44
C LYS A 78 -0.81 -17.66 13.48
N LEU A 79 -0.06 -16.58 13.29
CA LEU A 79 1.04 -16.20 14.18
C LEU A 79 0.58 -15.57 15.51
N THR A 80 -0.58 -14.91 15.53
CA THR A 80 -1.07 -14.21 16.73
C THR A 80 -2.14 -14.98 17.50
N LYS A 81 -2.28 -16.28 17.23
CA LYS A 81 -3.16 -17.21 17.97
C LYS A 81 -2.86 -17.29 19.48
N HIS A 82 -1.64 -16.95 19.91
CA HIS A 82 -1.19 -17.13 21.31
C HIS A 82 -0.74 -15.84 22.05
N SER A 83 -0.79 -14.64 21.46
CA SER A 83 -0.39 -13.40 22.16
C SER A 83 -1.19 -12.16 21.72
N SER A 84 -1.60 -11.36 22.70
CA SER A 84 -2.84 -10.56 22.73
C SER A 84 -2.67 -9.05 22.54
N SER A 85 -1.65 -8.56 21.84
CA SER A 85 -1.53 -7.11 21.60
C SER A 85 -2.03 -6.72 20.20
N PHE A 86 -3.10 -5.92 20.16
CA PHE A 86 -3.70 -5.31 18.95
C PHE A 86 -2.64 -4.64 18.05
N HIS A 87 -1.69 -3.94 18.66
CA HIS A 87 -0.59 -3.29 17.95
C HIS A 87 0.35 -4.28 17.25
N LYS A 88 0.64 -5.43 17.88
CA LYS A 88 1.47 -6.49 17.28
C LYS A 88 0.78 -7.14 16.08
N LYS A 89 -0.54 -7.37 16.18
CA LYS A 89 -1.35 -7.90 15.07
C LYS A 89 -1.31 -6.97 13.86
N ILE A 90 -1.50 -5.68 14.09
CA ILE A 90 -1.44 -4.68 13.02
C ILE A 90 -0.06 -4.66 12.39
N LEU A 91 1.00 -4.47 13.19
CA LEU A 91 2.36 -4.38 12.64
C LEU A 91 2.74 -5.63 11.83
N LEU A 92 2.36 -6.82 12.31
CA LEU A 92 2.64 -8.07 11.60
C LEU A 92 1.88 -8.15 10.26
N ARG A 93 0.61 -7.75 10.25
CA ARG A 93 -0.19 -7.66 9.02
C ARG A 93 0.46 -6.69 8.03
N ILE A 94 0.91 -5.54 8.49
CA ILE A 94 1.62 -4.55 7.68
C ILE A 94 2.85 -5.15 7.04
N VAL A 95 3.73 -5.74 7.84
CA VAL A 95 4.97 -6.33 7.36
C VAL A 95 4.68 -7.40 6.30
N PHE A 96 3.71 -8.28 6.53
CA PHE A 96 3.36 -9.30 5.54
C PHE A 96 2.75 -8.73 4.26
N THR A 97 1.84 -7.76 4.37
CA THR A 97 1.26 -7.10 3.20
C THR A 97 2.35 -6.37 2.40
N VAL A 98 3.20 -5.58 3.05
CA VAL A 98 4.24 -4.79 2.39
C VAL A 98 5.31 -5.69 1.77
N ILE A 99 5.74 -6.76 2.45
CA ILE A 99 6.68 -7.73 1.86
C ILE A 99 6.08 -8.33 0.58
N GLY A 100 4.86 -8.86 0.66
CA GLY A 100 4.21 -9.51 -0.47
C GLY A 100 3.96 -8.54 -1.63
N MET A 101 3.39 -7.37 -1.32
CA MET A 101 3.14 -6.31 -2.29
C MET A 101 4.43 -5.79 -2.91
N SER A 102 5.50 -5.60 -2.14
CA SER A 102 6.77 -5.09 -2.65
C SER A 102 7.45 -6.07 -3.60
N VAL A 103 7.47 -7.36 -3.26
CA VAL A 103 7.97 -8.44 -4.14
C VAL A 103 7.22 -8.42 -5.47
N ALA A 104 5.88 -8.45 -5.42
CA ALA A 104 5.05 -8.53 -6.62
C ALA A 104 5.09 -7.23 -7.45
N MET A 105 4.97 -6.07 -6.82
CA MET A 105 4.95 -4.78 -7.51
C MET A 105 6.31 -4.43 -8.11
N THR A 106 7.42 -4.84 -7.50
CA THR A 106 8.74 -4.62 -8.11
C THR A 106 8.89 -5.47 -9.37
N PHE A 107 8.40 -6.72 -9.35
CA PHE A 107 8.44 -7.60 -10.52
C PHE A 107 7.49 -7.13 -11.63
N ILE A 108 6.24 -6.78 -11.27
CA ILE A 108 5.25 -6.28 -12.22
C ILE A 108 5.66 -4.92 -12.77
N GLY A 109 6.22 -4.04 -11.94
CA GLY A 109 6.67 -2.72 -12.37
C GLY A 109 7.77 -2.81 -13.43
N ASP A 110 8.75 -3.69 -13.22
CA ASP A 110 9.80 -3.94 -14.22
C ASP A 110 9.24 -4.57 -15.49
N LEU A 111 8.33 -5.54 -15.36
CA LEU A 111 7.65 -6.16 -16.50
C LEU A 111 6.83 -5.15 -17.33
N VAL A 112 6.14 -4.22 -16.68
CA VAL A 112 5.33 -3.19 -17.33
C VAL A 112 6.20 -2.11 -17.98
N ALA A 113 7.34 -1.76 -17.36
CA ALA A 113 8.23 -0.72 -17.87
C ALA A 113 9.12 -1.21 -19.02
N ASN A 114 9.74 -2.39 -18.86
CA ASN A 114 10.80 -2.88 -19.74
C ASN A 114 10.39 -4.13 -20.55
N GLY A 115 9.21 -4.70 -20.29
CA GLY A 115 8.77 -5.95 -20.93
C GLY A 115 9.56 -7.17 -20.45
N LEU A 116 9.31 -8.32 -21.09
CA LEU A 116 10.03 -9.56 -20.81
C LEU A 116 11.47 -9.47 -21.35
N HIS A 117 12.45 -9.44 -20.45
CA HIS A 117 13.87 -9.43 -20.77
C HIS A 117 14.66 -10.41 -19.89
N GLY A 118 15.83 -10.86 -20.37
CA GLY A 118 16.63 -11.89 -19.70
C GLY A 118 17.16 -11.49 -18.32
N GLU A 119 17.24 -10.18 -18.05
CA GLU A 119 17.80 -9.64 -16.80
C GLU A 119 16.75 -9.27 -15.75
N ILE A 120 15.45 -9.54 -16.00
CA ILE A 120 14.36 -9.19 -15.07
C ILE A 120 14.68 -9.62 -13.65
N PHE A 121 15.15 -10.85 -13.47
CA PHE A 121 15.39 -11.37 -12.12
C PHE A 121 16.55 -10.66 -11.42
N SER A 122 17.59 -10.28 -12.18
CA SER A 122 18.75 -9.54 -11.66
C SER A 122 18.35 -8.11 -11.28
N ASN A 123 17.65 -7.41 -12.17
CA ASN A 123 17.15 -6.05 -11.94
C ASN A 123 16.14 -6.01 -10.80
N TRP A 124 15.26 -7.00 -10.73
CA TRP A 124 14.32 -7.18 -9.64
C TRP A 124 15.03 -7.36 -8.30
N LEU A 125 15.99 -8.29 -8.19
CA LEU A 125 16.70 -8.55 -6.93
C LEU A 125 17.59 -7.37 -6.49
N ALA A 126 18.13 -6.60 -7.43
CA ALA A 126 18.92 -5.40 -7.14
C ALA A 126 18.05 -4.24 -6.63
N ASN A 127 16.87 -4.03 -7.21
CA ASN A 127 16.00 -2.89 -6.88
C ASN A 127 15.02 -3.18 -5.74
N TRP A 128 14.60 -4.44 -5.58
CA TRP A 128 13.59 -4.84 -4.60
C TRP A 128 13.95 -4.48 -3.15
N PRO A 129 15.14 -4.80 -2.61
CA PRO A 129 15.46 -4.52 -1.20
C PRO A 129 15.39 -3.02 -0.87
N ARG A 130 15.85 -2.17 -1.78
CA ARG A 130 15.80 -0.71 -1.63
C ARG A 130 14.36 -0.21 -1.62
N ASN A 131 13.57 -0.61 -2.61
CA ASN A 131 12.17 -0.19 -2.72
C ASN A 131 11.34 -0.71 -1.53
N PHE A 132 11.57 -1.96 -1.12
CA PHE A 132 10.95 -2.57 0.03
C PHE A 132 11.18 -1.78 1.32
N ILE A 133 12.43 -1.44 1.64
CA ILE A 133 12.76 -0.71 2.86
C ILE A 133 12.07 0.66 2.89
N ILE A 134 12.07 1.37 1.75
CA ILE A 134 11.47 2.70 1.68
C ILE A 134 9.94 2.62 1.84
N VAL A 135 9.27 1.71 1.12
CA VAL A 135 7.82 1.52 1.28
C VAL A 135 7.50 1.11 2.72
N LEU A 136 8.24 0.16 3.28
CA LEU A 136 8.00 -0.33 4.64
C LEU A 136 8.12 0.78 5.68
N LEU A 137 9.15 1.61 5.59
CA LEU A 137 9.33 2.75 6.49
C LEU A 137 8.23 3.79 6.30
N ALA A 138 7.94 4.16 5.06
CA ALA A 138 6.89 5.15 4.75
C ALA A 138 5.51 4.67 5.22
N GLU A 139 5.18 3.40 4.99
CA GLU A 139 3.91 2.81 5.41
C GLU A 139 3.78 2.72 6.92
N SER A 140 4.81 2.21 7.58
CA SER A 140 4.79 2.02 9.03
C SER A 140 4.74 3.35 9.78
N LEU A 141 5.47 4.38 9.31
CA LEU A 141 5.63 5.64 10.02
C LEU A 141 4.60 6.71 9.66
N LEU A 142 4.18 6.79 8.39
CA LEU A 142 3.37 7.91 7.90
C LEU A 142 2.04 7.45 7.28
N ILE A 143 2.10 6.61 6.24
CA ILE A 143 0.93 6.35 5.38
C ILE A 143 -0.18 5.65 6.16
N GLN A 144 0.14 4.60 6.93
CA GLN A 144 -0.89 3.89 7.65
C GLN A 144 -1.43 4.60 8.89
N PRO A 145 -0.62 5.30 9.70
CA PRO A 145 -1.14 6.23 10.71
C PRO A 145 -2.11 7.26 10.11
N LEU A 146 -1.75 7.90 8.99
CA LEU A 146 -2.61 8.85 8.28
C LEU A 146 -3.91 8.19 7.81
N ALA A 147 -3.83 7.00 7.22
CA ALA A 147 -5.00 6.28 6.76
C ALA A 147 -5.96 5.90 7.91
N ARG A 148 -5.42 5.51 9.07
CA ARG A 148 -6.22 5.24 10.27
C ARG A 148 -6.88 6.51 10.81
N LEU A 149 -6.17 7.64 10.82
CA LEU A 149 -6.74 8.93 11.22
C LEU A 149 -7.89 9.36 10.28
N ALA A 150 -7.74 9.13 8.98
CA ALA A 150 -8.81 9.39 8.01
C ALA A 150 -10.05 8.52 8.30
N MET A 151 -9.87 7.25 8.64
CA MET A 151 -10.98 6.36 9.05
C MET A 151 -11.67 6.83 10.33
N VAL A 152 -10.91 7.25 11.34
CA VAL A 152 -11.50 7.80 12.58
C VAL A 152 -12.36 9.02 12.27
N LYS A 153 -11.84 9.98 11.49
CA LYS A 153 -12.61 11.17 11.09
C LYS A 153 -13.86 10.83 10.28
N LEU A 154 -13.78 9.82 9.41
CA LEU A 154 -14.93 9.35 8.63
C LEU A 154 -16.01 8.77 9.54
N HIS A 155 -15.64 7.93 10.50
CA HIS A 155 -16.59 7.35 11.47
C HIS A 155 -17.18 8.41 12.39
N GLU A 156 -16.38 9.36 12.90
CA GLU A 156 -16.88 10.49 13.69
C GLU A 156 -17.88 11.37 12.91
N SER A 157 -17.64 11.59 11.61
CA SER A 157 -18.57 12.31 10.75
C SER A 157 -19.89 11.55 10.55
N LYS A 158 -19.83 10.22 10.40
CA LYS A 158 -21.02 9.36 10.29
C LYS A 158 -21.83 9.32 11.59
N ASP A 159 -21.16 9.17 12.73
CA ASP A 159 -21.79 9.20 14.06
C ASP A 159 -22.52 10.53 14.27
N ARG A 160 -21.86 11.65 13.90
CA ARG A 160 -22.44 12.99 14.02
C ARG A 160 -23.64 13.20 13.10
N LYS A 161 -23.59 12.73 11.85
CA LYS A 161 -24.75 12.80 10.93
C LYS A 161 -25.93 11.95 11.41
N THR A 162 -25.66 10.79 12.00
CA THR A 162 -26.69 9.91 12.55
C THR A 162 -27.35 10.55 13.78
N ALA A 163 -26.58 11.24 14.63
CA ALA A 163 -27.09 11.96 15.78
C ALA A 163 -27.90 13.23 15.43
N ILE A 164 -27.67 13.84 14.25
CA ILE A 164 -28.44 15.00 13.75
C ILE A 164 -29.72 14.55 13.03
N ALA A 165 -29.77 13.31 12.55
CA ALA A 165 -30.92 12.74 11.83
C ALA A 165 -31.93 12.02 12.75
N GLN A 166 -31.65 11.94 14.06
CA GLN A 166 -32.54 11.45 15.11
C GLN A 166 -33.16 12.63 15.87
#